data_AF-A0AAE0LEG6-F1
#
_entry.id   AF-A0AAE0LEG6-F1
#
_cell.length_a   1.000
_cell.length_b   1.000
_cell.length_c   1.000
_cell.angle_alpha   90.00
_cell.angle_beta   90.00
_cell.angle_gamma   90.00
#
_symmetry.space_group_name_H-M   'P 1'
#
loop_
_entity.id
_entity.type
_entity.pdbx_description
1 polymer ?
#
loop_
_entity_poly.entity_id
_entity_poly.type
_entity_poly.pdbx_seq_one_letter_code
_entity_poly.pdbx_strand_id
1 'polypeptide(L)'
;MSGCPATIEYVECPICFEDMHKHPTAVFVGASGARTCRHFLHKECSLDVLETKLCPLCRQPFEGIKDVPDFRTDLEGWFELVDFKNSGTLDPQEVAEVFKAQLPVEGRLLDEHLVELWPRWDIDGTGVLTFNEITHPVDGLLVYAQEAFGKVEKPEPPSIQESPKEWFKYWDEDKTGRLHKDEVARALIKTFKISHELVADLRLMLENLWCVLSNGMDSIDMDEFGKPDGLAETVIAYLPNRTGVNTTSLPIVSSPSSSAAGPATLVGPPLVAKWRCAHCTLINESDPGQPCATCEQCTEDPLIWVE
;
A
#
# COMPACT_ATOMS: atom_id res chain seq x y z
N MET A 1 8.16 18.07 -7.01
CA MET A 1 8.01 17.00 -6.00
C MET A 1 6.75 16.25 -6.36
N SER A 2 6.91 15.07 -6.98
CA SER A 2 5.80 14.26 -7.46
C SER A 2 5.12 13.63 -6.26
N GLY A 3 3.90 14.08 -5.93
CA GLY A 3 3.08 13.48 -4.88
C GLY A 3 2.77 12.04 -5.25
N CYS A 4 2.96 11.12 -4.29
CA CYS A 4 2.51 9.73 -4.41
C CYS A 4 1.00 9.73 -4.14
N PRO A 5 0.11 9.53 -5.14
CA PRO A 5 -1.31 9.83 -4.99
C PRO A 5 -2.08 8.77 -4.17
N ALA A 6 -1.64 7.52 -4.23
CA ALA A 6 -2.53 6.40 -3.95
C ALA A 6 -2.93 6.20 -2.48
N THR A 7 -2.17 6.67 -1.48
CA THR A 7 -2.51 6.40 -0.06
C THR A 7 -3.26 7.52 0.63
N ILE A 8 -3.16 8.73 0.10
CA ILE A 8 -3.81 9.91 0.68
C ILE A 8 -5.31 9.90 0.38
N GLU A 9 -5.71 9.23 -0.70
CA GLU A 9 -7.09 9.21 -1.15
C GLU A 9 -7.97 8.25 -0.34
N TYR A 10 -7.49 7.04 -0.05
CA TYR A 10 -8.33 5.98 0.51
C TYR A 10 -8.36 5.90 2.04
N VAL A 11 -7.49 6.66 2.71
CA VAL A 11 -7.43 6.70 4.19
C VAL A 11 -7.14 5.29 4.76
N GLU A 12 -6.27 4.56 4.08
CA GLU A 12 -5.97 3.14 4.32
C GLU A 12 -4.47 2.91 4.48
N CYS A 13 -4.12 1.86 5.24
CA CYS A 13 -2.73 1.47 5.35
C CYS A 13 -2.22 0.91 4.01
N PRO A 14 -1.06 1.35 3.51
CA PRO A 14 -0.51 0.88 2.23
C PRO A 14 -0.09 -0.59 2.20
N ILE A 15 0.04 -1.21 3.37
CA ILE A 15 0.53 -2.59 3.50
C ILE A 15 -0.66 -3.55 3.53
N CYS A 16 -1.63 -3.31 4.42
CA CYS A 16 -2.77 -4.22 4.60
C CYS A 16 -4.09 -3.75 3.97
N PHE A 17 -4.17 -2.50 3.49
CA PHE A 17 -5.39 -1.86 2.96
C PHE A 17 -6.58 -1.79 3.93
N GLU A 18 -6.34 -1.96 5.22
CA GLU A 18 -7.34 -1.66 6.25
C GLU A 18 -7.40 -0.16 6.54
N ASP A 19 -8.57 0.33 6.97
CA ASP A 19 -8.75 1.75 7.27
C ASP A 19 -7.77 2.18 8.39
N MET A 20 -7.12 3.33 8.20
CA MET A 20 -6.02 3.75 9.07
C MET A 20 -6.43 3.90 10.55
N HIS A 21 -7.61 4.47 10.81
CA HIS A 21 -8.11 4.74 12.16
C HIS A 21 -8.45 3.49 12.99
N LYS A 22 -8.50 2.29 12.39
CA LYS A 22 -8.89 1.04 13.09
C LYS A 22 -7.80 0.47 13.98
N HIS A 23 -6.54 0.80 13.74
CA HIS A 23 -5.40 0.27 14.49
C HIS A 23 -4.45 1.40 14.90
N PRO A 24 -3.60 1.18 15.93
CA PRO A 24 -2.53 2.12 16.26
C PRO A 24 -1.67 2.43 15.04
N THR A 25 -1.34 3.71 14.84
CA THR A 25 -0.56 4.17 13.71
C THR A 25 0.87 4.53 14.11
N ALA A 26 1.77 4.48 13.15
CA ALA A 26 3.18 4.79 13.32
C ALA A 26 3.72 5.57 12.11
N VAL A 27 4.84 6.26 12.34
CA VAL A 27 5.62 6.99 11.34
C VAL A 27 7.08 6.57 11.38
N PHE A 28 7.78 6.79 10.28
CA PHE A 28 9.23 6.54 10.20
C PHE A 28 10.03 7.75 10.65
N VAL A 29 11.10 7.50 11.41
CA VAL A 29 11.99 8.54 11.99
C VAL A 29 13.47 8.26 11.70
N GLY A 30 14.27 9.32 11.62
CA GLY A 30 15.74 9.25 11.46
C GLY A 30 16.47 9.24 12.80
N ALA A 31 17.81 9.32 12.77
CA ALA A 31 18.65 9.33 13.97
C ALA A 31 18.24 10.38 15.02
N SER A 32 17.76 11.55 14.56
CA SER A 32 17.34 12.64 15.43
C SER A 32 15.99 12.42 16.11
N GLY A 33 15.27 11.35 15.76
CA GLY A 33 13.88 11.13 16.17
C GLY A 33 12.85 11.95 15.38
N ALA A 34 13.29 12.80 14.43
CA ALA A 34 12.39 13.52 13.52
C ALA A 34 11.88 12.60 12.40
N ARG A 35 10.67 12.87 11.91
CA ARG A 35 10.04 12.13 10.81
C ARG A 35 10.86 12.26 9.52
N THR A 36 11.03 11.16 8.80
CA THR A 36 11.74 11.16 7.50
C THR A 36 10.81 11.35 6.31
N CYS A 37 9.53 11.06 6.48
CA CYS A 37 8.51 11.27 5.46
C CYS A 37 7.13 11.53 6.05
N ARG A 38 6.18 11.89 5.19
CA ARG A 38 4.79 12.23 5.56
C ARG A 38 3.87 11.03 5.74
N HIS A 39 4.34 9.82 5.43
CA HIS A 39 3.48 8.65 5.40
C HIS A 39 3.22 8.08 6.79
N PHE A 40 1.95 7.73 7.00
CA PHE A 40 1.46 6.99 8.16
C PHE A 40 1.18 5.55 7.76
N LEU A 41 1.46 4.61 8.67
CA LEU A 41 1.12 3.20 8.51
C LEU A 41 0.50 2.70 9.81
N HIS A 42 -0.17 1.54 9.79
CA HIS A 42 -0.41 0.83 11.04
C HIS A 42 0.94 0.43 11.65
N LYS A 43 0.99 0.49 12.98
CA LYS A 43 2.20 0.19 13.75
C LYS A 43 2.73 -1.21 13.43
N GLU A 44 1.85 -2.21 13.40
CA GLU A 44 2.23 -3.59 13.10
C GLU A 44 2.79 -3.72 11.67
N CYS A 45 2.08 -3.18 10.68
CA CYS A 45 2.56 -3.14 9.29
C CYS A 45 3.93 -2.49 9.14
N SER A 46 4.23 -1.46 9.93
CA SER A 46 5.50 -0.74 9.83
C SER A 46 6.70 -1.60 10.28
N LEU A 47 6.47 -2.64 11.09
CA LEU A 47 7.51 -3.57 11.52
C LEU A 47 8.00 -4.45 10.37
N ASP A 48 7.11 -4.81 9.44
CA ASP A 48 7.43 -5.67 8.28
C ASP A 48 8.44 -5.03 7.31
N VAL A 49 8.64 -3.71 7.40
CA VAL A 49 9.59 -2.98 6.55
C VAL A 49 10.87 -2.55 7.28
N LEU A 50 11.08 -3.04 8.52
CA LEU A 50 12.29 -2.74 9.29
C LEU A 50 13.56 -3.28 8.66
N GLU A 51 13.49 -4.38 7.91
CA GLU A 51 14.65 -4.99 7.27
C GLU A 51 15.19 -4.14 6.12
N THR A 52 14.29 -3.53 5.34
CA THR A 52 14.69 -2.71 4.19
C THR A 52 15.13 -1.32 4.61
N LYS A 53 14.63 -0.81 5.75
CA LYS A 53 14.86 0.57 6.23
C LYS A 53 14.48 1.64 5.20
N LEU A 54 13.56 1.32 4.29
CA LEU A 54 13.02 2.23 3.28
C LEU A 54 11.50 2.30 3.41
N CYS A 55 10.95 3.51 3.39
CA CYS A 55 9.51 3.70 3.35
C CYS A 55 8.93 3.00 2.10
N PRO A 56 7.89 2.15 2.21
CA PRO A 56 7.35 1.42 1.06
C PRO A 56 6.69 2.33 0.02
N LEU A 57 6.34 3.57 0.39
CA LEU A 57 5.63 4.51 -0.49
C LEU A 57 6.56 5.46 -1.23
N CYS A 58 7.52 6.06 -0.52
CA CYS A 58 8.43 7.06 -1.11
C CYS A 58 9.89 6.65 -1.12
N ARG A 59 10.21 5.46 -0.59
CA ARG A 59 11.57 4.92 -0.47
C ARG A 59 12.54 5.82 0.29
N GLN A 60 12.02 6.75 1.10
CA GLN A 60 12.85 7.53 2.01
C GLN A 60 13.47 6.60 3.06
N PRO A 61 14.79 6.68 3.29
CA PRO A 61 15.43 5.90 4.32
C PRO A 61 14.96 6.34 5.71
N PHE A 62 14.96 5.40 6.64
CA PHE A 62 14.63 5.67 8.04
C PHE A 62 15.45 4.79 8.97
N GLU A 63 15.55 5.19 10.23
CA GLU A 63 16.33 4.46 11.23
C GLU A 63 15.43 3.77 12.25
N GLY A 64 14.30 4.41 12.60
CA GLY A 64 13.35 3.93 13.59
C GLY A 64 11.90 4.13 13.19
N ILE A 65 11.04 3.61 14.05
CA ILE A 65 9.58 3.74 13.98
C ILE A 65 9.14 4.43 15.27
N LYS A 66 8.24 5.41 15.15
CA LYS A 66 7.64 6.09 16.29
C LYS A 66 6.13 5.97 16.21
N ASP A 67 5.51 5.59 17.33
CA ASP A 67 4.06 5.54 17.46
C ASP A 67 3.48 6.95 17.32
N VAL A 68 2.31 7.06 16.73
CA VAL A 68 1.55 8.31 16.66
C VAL A 68 0.74 8.44 17.95
N PRO A 69 0.99 9.45 18.80
CA PRO A 69 0.23 9.66 20.03
C PRO A 69 -1.25 9.88 19.73
N ASP A 70 -2.13 9.47 20.65
CA ASP A 70 -3.54 9.87 20.57
C ASP A 70 -3.67 11.29 21.13
N PHE A 71 -4.16 12.22 20.32
CA PHE A 71 -4.38 13.62 20.70
C PHE A 71 -5.34 13.79 21.90
N ARG A 72 -6.10 12.75 22.26
CA ARG A 72 -6.95 12.72 23.45
C ARG A 72 -6.18 12.46 24.75
N THR A 73 -5.02 11.81 24.67
CA THR A 73 -4.26 11.37 25.84
C THR A 73 -2.87 12.01 25.93
N ASP A 74 -2.27 12.35 24.80
CA ASP A 74 -0.93 12.96 24.72
C ASP A 74 -0.92 14.00 23.60
N LEU A 75 -1.40 15.19 23.92
CA LEU A 75 -1.59 16.27 22.96
C LEU A 75 -0.29 16.98 22.59
N GLU A 76 0.62 17.16 23.55
CA GLU A 76 1.93 17.75 23.30
C GLU A 76 2.75 16.84 22.38
N GLY A 77 2.84 15.54 22.70
CA GLY A 77 3.53 14.58 21.85
C GLY A 77 2.88 14.42 20.47
N TRP A 78 1.55 14.51 20.38
CA TRP A 78 0.83 14.54 19.10
C TRP A 78 1.24 15.75 18.27
N PHE A 79 1.19 16.96 18.84
CA PHE A 79 1.52 18.19 18.12
C PHE A 79 2.97 18.17 17.61
N GLU A 80 3.92 17.80 18.47
CA GLU A 80 5.34 17.68 18.10
C GLU A 80 5.57 16.68 16.97
N LEU A 81 4.80 15.58 16.91
CA LEU A 81 4.93 14.59 15.86
C LEU A 81 4.30 15.05 14.54
N VAL A 82 3.18 15.76 14.61
CA VAL A 82 2.41 16.21 13.45
C VAL A 82 3.10 17.38 12.74
N ASP A 83 3.80 18.24 13.49
CA ASP A 83 4.65 19.32 12.97
C ASP A 83 5.87 18.75 12.22
N PHE A 84 5.62 18.23 11.03
CA PHE A 84 6.60 17.56 10.19
C PHE A 84 7.74 18.51 9.80
N LYS A 85 7.44 19.80 9.66
CA LYS A 85 8.42 20.84 9.33
C LYS A 85 9.19 21.35 10.56
N ASN A 86 8.81 20.94 11.77
CA ASN A 86 9.38 21.41 13.03
C ASN A 86 9.37 22.95 13.13
N SER A 87 8.24 23.53 12.73
CA SER A 87 8.01 24.98 12.62
C SER A 87 7.45 25.60 13.91
N GLY A 88 6.95 24.78 14.84
CA GLY A 88 6.18 25.18 16.01
C GLY A 88 4.72 25.49 15.72
N THR A 89 4.25 25.23 14.50
CA THR A 89 2.89 25.48 14.02
C THR A 89 2.45 24.35 13.09
N LEU A 90 1.14 24.13 12.93
CA LEU A 90 0.61 23.13 11.99
C LEU A 90 -0.06 23.80 10.80
N ASP A 91 0.31 23.37 9.60
CA ASP A 91 -0.40 23.76 8.38
C ASP A 91 -1.60 22.84 8.08
N PRO A 92 -2.51 23.21 7.16
CA PRO A 92 -3.66 22.39 6.80
C PRO A 92 -3.31 20.98 6.33
N GLN A 93 -2.17 20.83 5.65
CA GLN A 93 -1.75 19.55 5.13
C GLN A 93 -1.29 18.62 6.26
N GLU A 94 -0.52 19.13 7.22
CA GLU A 94 -0.07 18.36 8.39
C GLU A 94 -1.26 17.85 9.22
N VAL A 95 -2.27 18.68 9.44
CA VAL A 95 -3.52 18.29 10.11
C VAL A 95 -4.29 17.25 9.30
N ALA A 96 -4.47 17.47 7.99
CA ALA A 96 -5.20 16.54 7.13
C ALA A 96 -4.56 15.14 7.14
N GLU A 97 -3.23 15.06 7.05
CA GLU A 97 -2.49 13.80 7.00
C GLU A 97 -2.72 12.96 8.27
N VAL A 98 -2.64 13.56 9.46
CA VAL A 98 -2.85 12.83 10.72
C VAL A 98 -4.32 12.54 11.00
N PHE A 99 -5.26 13.40 10.60
CA PHE A 99 -6.69 13.15 10.78
C PHE A 99 -7.16 11.99 9.89
N LYS A 100 -6.65 11.90 8.65
CA LYS A 100 -6.83 10.70 7.82
C LYS A 100 -6.28 9.46 8.52
N ALA A 101 -5.15 9.57 9.22
CA ALA A 101 -4.58 8.43 9.91
C ALA A 101 -5.37 7.98 11.16
N GLN A 102 -6.01 8.91 11.89
CA GLN A 102 -6.54 8.65 13.23
C GLN A 102 -8.07 8.71 13.36
N LEU A 103 -8.79 9.21 12.35
CA LEU A 103 -10.24 9.42 12.43
C LEU A 103 -11.00 8.67 11.31
N PRO A 104 -12.25 8.23 11.56
CA PRO A 104 -13.11 7.61 10.55
C PRO A 104 -13.67 8.66 9.59
N VAL A 105 -12.80 9.18 8.72
CA VAL A 105 -13.11 10.26 7.78
C VAL A 105 -13.01 9.80 6.33
N GLU A 106 -13.78 10.45 5.46
CA GLU A 106 -13.57 10.37 4.02
C GLU A 106 -12.50 11.39 3.62
N GLY A 107 -11.40 10.91 3.02
CA GLY A 107 -10.18 11.71 2.84
C GLY A 107 -10.40 12.98 2.01
N ARG A 108 -11.17 12.89 0.92
CA ARG A 108 -11.49 14.03 0.05
C ARG A 108 -12.39 15.06 0.75
N LEU A 109 -13.45 14.60 1.42
CA LEU A 109 -14.35 15.49 2.16
C LEU A 109 -13.62 16.20 3.31
N LEU A 110 -12.68 15.51 3.98
CA LEU A 110 -11.86 16.15 5.00
C LEU A 110 -11.02 17.29 4.42
N ASP A 111 -10.36 17.09 3.28
CA ASP A 111 -9.55 18.15 2.66
C ASP A 111 -10.41 19.36 2.28
N GLU A 112 -11.59 19.13 1.72
CA GLU A 112 -12.54 20.21 1.37
C GLU A 112 -13.03 20.96 2.61
N HIS A 113 -13.47 20.22 3.65
CA HIS A 113 -13.93 20.80 4.91
C HIS A 113 -12.82 21.54 5.65
N LEU A 114 -11.58 21.04 5.62
CA LEU A 114 -10.46 21.72 6.27
C LEU A 114 -10.22 23.08 5.63
N VAL A 115 -10.29 23.22 4.30
CA VAL A 115 -10.15 24.51 3.63
C VAL A 115 -11.27 25.48 4.02
N GLU A 116 -12.51 25.00 4.06
CA GLU A 116 -13.67 25.84 4.43
C GLU A 116 -13.63 26.29 5.90
N LEU A 117 -13.25 25.38 6.80
CA LEU A 117 -13.32 25.59 8.24
C LEU A 117 -12.04 26.16 8.84
N TRP A 118 -10.91 26.16 8.12
CA TRP A 118 -9.62 26.65 8.63
C TRP A 118 -9.69 28.04 9.28
N PRO A 119 -10.36 29.05 8.68
CA PRO A 119 -10.44 30.39 9.26
C PRO A 119 -11.18 30.46 10.61
N ARG A 120 -11.89 29.40 11.01
CA ARG A 120 -12.50 29.30 12.33
C ARG A 120 -11.45 29.09 13.43
N TRP A 121 -10.37 28.38 13.12
CA TRP A 121 -9.32 28.01 14.08
C TRP A 121 -8.10 28.92 13.99
N ASP A 122 -7.79 29.40 12.78
CA ASP A 122 -6.71 30.34 12.49
C ASP A 122 -7.19 31.77 12.80
N ILE A 123 -7.21 32.11 14.10
CA ILE A 123 -7.83 33.33 14.62
C ILE A 123 -7.07 34.57 14.15
N ASP A 124 -5.75 34.45 14.03
CA ASP A 124 -4.87 35.54 13.60
C ASP A 124 -4.69 35.61 12.08
N GLY A 125 -5.17 34.62 11.33
CA GLY A 125 -5.17 34.60 9.87
C GLY A 125 -3.78 34.39 9.28
N THR A 126 -2.91 33.69 10.00
CA THR A 126 -1.52 33.43 9.57
C THR A 126 -1.41 32.29 8.56
N GLY A 127 -2.47 31.52 8.38
CA GLY A 127 -2.52 30.33 7.52
C GLY A 127 -1.97 29.07 8.17
N VAL A 128 -1.59 29.13 9.45
CA VAL A 128 -1.08 28.01 10.25
C VAL A 128 -1.72 28.05 11.64
N LEU A 129 -1.72 26.94 12.36
CA LEU A 129 -2.28 26.88 13.71
C LEU A 129 -1.18 26.70 14.75
N THR A 130 -1.20 27.56 15.76
CA THR A 130 -0.39 27.40 16.96
C THR A 130 -1.00 26.35 17.89
N PHE A 131 -0.20 25.80 18.81
CA PHE A 131 -0.70 24.88 19.83
C PHE A 131 -1.93 25.44 20.57
N ASN A 132 -1.88 26.72 20.98
CA ASN A 132 -2.97 27.36 21.71
C ASN A 132 -4.28 27.41 20.91
N GLU A 133 -4.23 27.69 19.61
CA GLU A 133 -5.41 27.72 18.75
C GLU A 133 -6.03 26.33 18.57
N ILE A 134 -5.20 25.31 18.39
CA ILE A 134 -5.64 23.92 18.30
C ILE A 134 -6.34 23.46 19.58
N THR A 135 -5.79 23.86 20.74
CA THR A 135 -6.28 23.48 22.08
C THR A 135 -7.38 24.38 22.62
N HIS A 136 -7.87 25.36 21.85
CA HIS A 136 -8.85 26.30 22.35
C HIS A 136 -10.09 25.56 22.91
N PRO A 137 -10.48 25.81 24.17
CA PRO A 137 -11.35 24.89 24.91
C PRO A 137 -12.81 24.82 24.40
N VAL A 138 -13.24 25.82 23.63
CA VAL A 138 -14.62 25.92 23.13
C VAL A 138 -14.71 25.66 21.63
N ASP A 139 -13.73 26.16 20.88
CA ASP A 139 -13.78 26.21 19.42
C ASP A 139 -12.52 25.64 18.75
N GLY A 140 -11.63 25.02 19.52
CA GLY A 140 -10.40 24.44 19.01
C GLY A 140 -10.65 23.31 18.02
N LEU A 141 -9.70 23.12 17.11
CA LEU A 141 -9.73 22.09 16.08
C LEU A 141 -10.02 20.69 16.65
N LEU A 142 -9.47 20.37 17.83
CA LEU A 142 -9.63 19.03 18.42
C LEU A 142 -11.01 18.78 19.03
N VAL A 143 -11.66 19.83 19.56
CA VAL A 143 -13.04 19.74 20.03
C VAL A 143 -13.93 19.41 18.83
N TYR A 144 -13.76 20.15 17.74
CA TYR A 144 -14.48 19.87 16.49
C TYR A 144 -14.19 18.46 15.96
N ALA A 145 -12.92 18.04 15.92
CA ALA A 145 -12.56 16.74 15.37
C ALA A 145 -13.20 15.57 16.15
N GLN A 146 -13.34 15.69 17.46
CA GLN A 146 -13.99 14.69 18.30
C GLN A 146 -15.51 14.62 18.06
N GLU A 147 -16.15 15.76 17.80
CA GLU A 147 -17.60 15.84 17.59
C GLU A 147 -18.01 15.50 16.15
N ALA A 148 -17.25 15.97 15.16
CA ALA A 148 -17.62 15.90 13.75
C ALA A 148 -17.35 14.52 13.13
N PHE A 149 -16.31 13.81 13.56
CA PHE A 149 -15.83 12.62 12.88
C PHE A 149 -16.16 11.32 13.62
N GLY A 150 -17.44 11.17 13.97
CA GLY A 150 -17.92 10.05 14.77
C GLY A 150 -18.25 8.77 14.01
N LYS A 151 -18.78 8.81 12.78
CA LYS A 151 -19.37 7.62 12.12
C LYS A 151 -19.53 7.79 10.61
N VAL A 152 -18.45 7.67 9.83
CA VAL A 152 -18.58 7.43 8.38
C VAL A 152 -18.35 5.93 8.14
N GLU A 153 -19.44 5.18 8.04
CA GLU A 153 -19.37 3.78 7.59
C GLU A 153 -19.33 3.77 6.06
N LYS A 154 -18.21 3.29 5.48
CA LYS A 154 -18.15 3.02 4.04
C LYS A 154 -19.17 1.92 3.69
N PRO A 155 -19.93 2.04 2.60
CA PRO A 155 -20.87 1.00 2.18
C PRO A 155 -20.11 -0.32 1.92
N GLU A 156 -20.71 -1.45 2.35
CA GLU A 156 -20.11 -2.76 2.13
C GLU A 156 -19.93 -3.05 0.63
N PRO A 157 -18.83 -3.71 0.23
CA PRO A 157 -18.62 -4.09 -1.16
C PRO A 157 -19.77 -4.98 -1.68
N PRO A 158 -20.19 -4.83 -2.96
CA PRO A 158 -21.15 -5.75 -3.58
C PRO A 158 -20.66 -7.21 -3.49
N SER A 159 -21.56 -8.19 -3.57
CA SER A 159 -21.12 -9.59 -3.64
C SER A 159 -20.56 -9.90 -5.04
N ILE A 160 -19.31 -10.36 -5.12
CA ILE A 160 -18.72 -10.82 -6.38
C ILE A 160 -19.46 -12.05 -6.96
N GLN A 161 -20.12 -12.83 -6.11
CA GLN A 161 -20.87 -14.03 -6.51
C GLN A 161 -22.24 -13.67 -7.09
N GLU A 162 -22.94 -12.70 -6.48
CA GLU A 162 -24.29 -12.33 -6.87
C GLU A 162 -24.31 -11.25 -7.96
N SER A 163 -23.34 -10.33 -7.91
CA SER A 163 -23.30 -9.15 -8.77
C SER A 163 -21.85 -8.82 -9.20
N PRO A 164 -21.17 -9.72 -9.95
CA PRO A 164 -19.77 -9.55 -10.35
C PRO A 164 -19.52 -8.24 -11.13
N LYS A 165 -20.46 -7.81 -11.97
CA LYS A 165 -20.33 -6.55 -12.72
C LYS A 165 -20.39 -5.31 -11.83
N GLU A 166 -21.24 -5.32 -10.80
CA GLU A 166 -21.34 -4.21 -9.86
C GLU A 166 -20.16 -4.22 -8.89
N TRP A 167 -19.65 -5.41 -8.53
CA TRP A 167 -18.38 -5.55 -7.81
C TRP A 167 -17.23 -4.91 -8.60
N PHE A 168 -17.08 -5.25 -9.89
CA PHE A 168 -16.03 -4.67 -10.72
C PHE A 168 -16.12 -3.15 -10.78
N LYS A 169 -17.31 -2.60 -11.07
CA LYS A 169 -17.52 -1.15 -11.12
C LYS A 169 -17.29 -0.45 -9.78
N TYR A 170 -17.56 -1.13 -8.66
CA TYR A 170 -17.33 -0.58 -7.34
C TYR A 170 -15.82 -0.42 -7.06
N TRP A 171 -15.00 -1.36 -7.55
CA TRP A 171 -13.54 -1.36 -7.34
C TRP A 171 -12.74 -0.68 -8.45
N ASP A 172 -13.35 -0.40 -9.61
CA ASP A 172 -12.84 0.48 -10.69
C ASP A 172 -13.04 1.94 -10.25
N GLU A 173 -12.26 2.33 -9.24
CA GLU A 173 -12.45 3.58 -8.50
C GLU A 173 -12.13 4.81 -9.35
N ASP A 174 -11.15 4.68 -10.25
CA ASP A 174 -10.79 5.72 -11.22
C ASP A 174 -11.71 5.75 -12.45
N LYS A 175 -12.61 4.76 -12.56
CA LYS A 175 -13.60 4.61 -13.65
C LYS A 175 -12.94 4.51 -15.02
N THR A 176 -11.75 3.93 -15.08
CA THR A 176 -11.06 3.63 -16.34
C THR A 176 -11.73 2.49 -17.11
N GLY A 177 -12.61 1.73 -16.44
CA GLY A 177 -13.19 0.50 -16.97
C GLY A 177 -12.24 -0.69 -16.84
N ARG A 178 -11.19 -0.56 -16.01
CA ARG A 178 -10.12 -1.52 -15.84
C ARG A 178 -9.76 -1.61 -14.36
N LEU A 179 -9.39 -2.81 -13.90
CA LEU A 179 -8.85 -3.01 -12.56
C LEU A 179 -7.35 -3.25 -12.63
N HIS A 180 -6.60 -2.37 -11.99
CA HIS A 180 -5.18 -2.56 -11.73
C HIS A 180 -4.95 -3.56 -10.60
N LYS A 181 -3.73 -4.07 -10.53
CA LYS A 181 -3.37 -5.11 -9.56
C LYS A 181 -3.59 -4.71 -8.10
N ASP A 182 -3.30 -3.47 -7.75
CA ASP A 182 -3.50 -2.97 -6.40
C ASP A 182 -4.99 -2.80 -6.07
N GLU A 183 -5.81 -2.43 -7.05
CA GLU A 183 -7.28 -2.38 -6.91
C GLU A 183 -7.84 -3.78 -6.71
N VAL A 184 -7.38 -4.77 -7.47
CA VAL A 184 -7.77 -6.19 -7.28
C VAL A 184 -7.34 -6.68 -5.90
N ALA A 185 -6.11 -6.41 -5.47
CA ALA A 185 -5.63 -6.81 -4.15
C ALA A 185 -6.49 -6.21 -3.04
N ARG A 186 -6.72 -4.88 -3.08
CA ARG A 186 -7.60 -4.17 -2.14
C ARG A 186 -9.00 -4.76 -2.14
N ALA A 187 -9.56 -4.97 -3.33
CA ALA A 187 -10.91 -5.48 -3.51
C ALA A 187 -11.10 -6.86 -2.89
N LEU A 188 -10.13 -7.76 -3.09
CA LEU A 188 -10.15 -9.10 -2.50
C LEU A 188 -10.02 -9.06 -0.97
N ILE A 189 -9.10 -8.25 -0.44
CA ILE A 189 -8.91 -8.14 1.02
C ILE A 189 -10.20 -7.70 1.70
N LYS A 190 -10.85 -6.67 1.13
CA LYS A 190 -12.08 -6.12 1.71
C LYS A 190 -13.30 -6.99 1.51
N THR A 191 -13.46 -7.58 0.32
CA THR A 191 -14.60 -8.45 0.00
C THR A 191 -14.59 -9.72 0.88
N PHE A 192 -13.41 -10.29 1.13
CA PHE A 192 -13.27 -11.55 1.85
C PHE A 192 -12.83 -11.39 3.31
N LYS A 193 -12.66 -10.14 3.79
CA LYS A 193 -12.21 -9.82 5.15
C LYS A 193 -10.92 -10.57 5.51
N ILE A 194 -9.98 -10.58 4.56
CA ILE A 194 -8.69 -11.27 4.70
C ILE A 194 -7.90 -10.58 5.82
N SER A 195 -7.39 -11.36 6.77
CA SER A 195 -6.58 -10.83 7.86
C SER A 195 -5.26 -10.25 7.35
N HIS A 196 -4.75 -9.25 8.08
CA HIS A 196 -3.44 -8.64 7.86
C HIS A 196 -2.33 -9.65 7.51
N GLU A 197 -2.24 -10.73 8.28
CA GLU A 197 -1.19 -11.77 8.14
C GLU A 197 -1.18 -12.45 6.75
N LEU A 198 -2.32 -12.48 6.06
CA LEU A 198 -2.48 -13.17 4.77
C LEU A 198 -2.35 -12.22 3.57
N VAL A 199 -2.16 -10.91 3.80
CA VAL A 199 -2.09 -9.92 2.72
C VAL A 199 -0.84 -10.11 1.85
N ALA A 200 0.31 -10.42 2.46
CA ALA A 200 1.54 -10.68 1.71
C ALA A 200 1.40 -11.89 0.79
N ASP A 201 0.81 -12.98 1.29
CA ASP A 201 0.53 -14.20 0.52
C ASP A 201 -0.42 -13.93 -0.65
N LEU A 202 -1.47 -13.13 -0.41
CA LEU A 202 -2.39 -12.71 -1.47
C LEU A 202 -1.67 -11.93 -2.57
N ARG A 203 -0.81 -10.97 -2.21
CA ARG A 203 -0.05 -10.17 -3.18
C ARG A 203 0.89 -11.02 -4.01
N LEU A 204 1.59 -11.97 -3.38
CA LEU A 204 2.46 -12.92 -4.08
C LEU A 204 1.67 -13.85 -5.00
N MET A 205 0.51 -14.34 -4.56
CA MET A 205 -0.38 -15.14 -5.40
C MET A 205 -0.84 -14.32 -6.61
N LEU A 206 -1.28 -13.07 -6.40
CA LEU A 206 -1.68 -12.18 -7.48
C LEU A 206 -0.52 -11.90 -8.44
N GLU A 207 0.71 -11.69 -7.95
CA GLU A 207 1.90 -11.55 -8.80
C GLU A 207 2.10 -12.75 -9.73
N ASN A 208 2.02 -13.96 -9.18
CA ASN A 208 2.27 -15.18 -9.93
C ASN A 208 1.15 -15.49 -10.94
N LEU A 209 -0.09 -15.11 -10.64
CA LEU A 209 -1.24 -15.37 -11.51
C LEU A 209 -1.57 -14.21 -12.44
N TRP A 210 -1.00 -13.01 -12.23
CA TRP A 210 -1.43 -11.80 -12.93
C TRP A 210 -1.39 -11.96 -14.44
N CYS A 211 -0.28 -12.47 -14.99
CA CYS A 211 -0.10 -12.63 -16.44
C CYS A 211 -1.14 -13.54 -17.08
N VAL A 212 -1.65 -14.53 -16.35
CA VAL A 212 -2.71 -15.43 -16.83
C VAL A 212 -4.07 -14.74 -16.78
N LEU A 213 -4.32 -13.97 -15.74
CA LEU A 213 -5.59 -13.27 -15.50
C LEU A 213 -5.77 -12.07 -16.45
N SER A 214 -4.72 -11.29 -16.67
CA SER A 214 -4.71 -10.05 -17.47
C SER A 214 -4.27 -10.24 -18.92
N ASN A 215 -4.10 -11.48 -19.38
CA ASN A 215 -3.52 -11.78 -20.71
C ASN A 215 -2.17 -11.07 -20.96
N GLY A 216 -1.37 -10.84 -19.91
CA GLY A 216 -0.08 -10.15 -19.96
C GLY A 216 -0.15 -8.62 -19.88
N MET A 217 -1.34 -8.03 -19.63
CA MET A 217 -1.49 -6.59 -19.40
C MET A 217 -1.29 -6.21 -17.92
N ASP A 218 -1.14 -4.92 -17.65
CA ASP A 218 -1.01 -4.34 -16.32
C ASP A 218 -2.36 -4.09 -15.61
N SER A 219 -3.45 -4.47 -16.27
CA SER A 219 -4.83 -4.25 -15.85
C SER A 219 -5.75 -5.33 -16.41
N ILE A 220 -6.91 -5.52 -15.79
CA ILE A 220 -7.96 -6.46 -16.19
C ILE A 220 -9.20 -5.66 -16.58
N ASP A 221 -9.69 -5.81 -17.80
CA ASP A 221 -10.98 -5.21 -18.19
C ASP A 221 -12.19 -6.12 -17.87
N MET A 222 -13.40 -5.61 -18.09
CA MET A 222 -14.63 -6.35 -17.79
C MET A 222 -14.76 -7.67 -18.56
N ASP A 223 -14.26 -7.73 -19.79
CA ASP A 223 -14.35 -8.94 -20.60
C ASP A 223 -13.39 -10.02 -20.08
N GLU A 224 -12.17 -9.61 -19.70
CA GLU A 224 -11.18 -10.48 -19.06
C GLU A 224 -11.58 -10.93 -17.65
N PHE A 225 -12.27 -10.06 -16.92
CA PHE A 225 -12.80 -10.37 -15.60
C PHE A 225 -13.90 -11.44 -15.66
N GLY A 226 -14.79 -11.34 -16.65
CA GLY A 226 -16.00 -12.18 -16.77
C GLY A 226 -15.90 -13.39 -17.69
N LYS A 227 -14.78 -13.59 -18.41
CA LYS A 227 -14.58 -14.78 -19.26
C LYS A 227 -14.55 -16.07 -18.42
N PRO A 228 -14.85 -17.25 -19.01
CA PRO A 228 -14.60 -18.53 -18.37
C PRO A 228 -13.14 -18.64 -17.92
N ASP A 229 -12.91 -19.15 -16.72
CA ASP A 229 -11.59 -19.15 -16.05
C ASP A 229 -10.99 -17.75 -15.83
N GLY A 230 -11.82 -16.70 -15.88
CA GLY A 230 -11.44 -15.32 -15.58
C GLY A 230 -11.22 -15.06 -14.08
N LEU A 231 -10.89 -13.82 -13.73
CA LEU A 231 -10.64 -13.43 -12.34
C LEU A 231 -11.84 -13.72 -11.44
N ALA A 232 -13.07 -13.41 -11.87
CA ALA A 232 -14.26 -13.61 -11.06
C ALA A 232 -14.45 -15.10 -10.68
N GLU A 233 -14.38 -16.00 -11.66
CA GLU A 233 -14.54 -17.44 -11.45
C GLU A 233 -13.40 -18.02 -10.63
N THR A 234 -12.15 -17.62 -10.92
CA THR A 234 -10.96 -18.04 -10.17
C THR A 234 -11.07 -17.67 -8.70
N VAL A 235 -11.45 -16.43 -8.40
CA VAL A 235 -11.61 -15.91 -7.04
C VAL A 235 -12.74 -16.63 -6.30
N ILE A 236 -13.89 -16.82 -6.96
CA ILE A 236 -15.04 -17.55 -6.41
C ILE A 236 -14.68 -19.01 -6.13
N ALA A 237 -13.84 -19.65 -6.95
CA ALA A 237 -13.43 -21.04 -6.76
C ALA A 237 -12.41 -21.20 -5.62
N TYR A 238 -11.46 -20.27 -5.45
CA TYR A 238 -10.35 -20.43 -4.50
C TYR A 238 -10.66 -19.97 -3.07
N LEU A 239 -11.53 -18.99 -2.87
CA LEU A 239 -11.69 -18.34 -1.57
C LEU A 239 -12.71 -18.95 -0.58
N PRO A 240 -13.76 -19.71 -0.99
CA PRO A 240 -14.64 -20.41 -0.05
C PRO A 240 -13.92 -21.46 0.82
N ASN A 241 -12.74 -21.95 0.40
CA ASN A 241 -12.00 -23.00 1.11
C ASN A 241 -11.08 -22.49 2.24
N ARG A 242 -11.05 -21.18 2.54
CA ARG A 242 -10.18 -20.60 3.59
C ARG A 242 -10.89 -20.04 4.82
N THR A 243 -12.23 -19.93 4.81
CA THR A 243 -13.00 -19.35 5.93
C THR A 243 -13.51 -20.38 6.95
N GLY A 244 -12.98 -21.61 6.97
CA GLY A 244 -13.41 -22.65 7.91
C GLY A 244 -12.32 -23.64 8.34
N VAL A 245 -11.77 -23.43 9.55
CA VAL A 245 -11.27 -24.42 10.54
C VAL A 245 -10.23 -25.49 10.13
N ASN A 246 -9.12 -25.45 10.90
CA ASN A 246 -8.12 -26.48 11.24
C ASN A 246 -6.97 -26.82 10.27
N THR A 247 -5.77 -26.58 10.81
CA THR A 247 -4.48 -27.25 10.59
C THR A 247 -4.56 -28.65 9.97
N THR A 248 -4.13 -28.79 8.72
CA THR A 248 -3.35 -29.96 8.28
C THR A 248 -2.57 -29.65 7.00
N SER A 249 -1.38 -30.22 6.94
CA SER A 249 -0.29 -30.01 6.00
C SER A 249 -0.68 -30.13 4.52
N LEU A 250 -0.02 -29.34 3.68
CA LEU A 250 -0.05 -29.45 2.22
C LEU A 250 0.30 -30.88 1.76
N PRO A 251 -0.38 -31.45 0.74
CA PRO A 251 0.06 -32.68 0.12
C PRO A 251 1.28 -32.40 -0.77
N ILE A 252 2.39 -33.06 -0.44
CA ILE A 252 3.56 -33.19 -1.32
C ILE A 252 3.09 -33.96 -2.57
N VAL A 253 3.13 -33.29 -3.72
CA VAL A 253 2.97 -33.93 -5.03
C VAL A 253 4.12 -34.94 -5.20
N SER A 254 3.79 -36.22 -5.09
CA SER A 254 4.74 -37.30 -5.34
C SER A 254 4.94 -37.47 -6.84
N SER A 255 6.16 -37.27 -7.31
CA SER A 255 6.57 -37.55 -8.69
C SER A 255 6.51 -39.06 -8.99
N PRO A 256 6.10 -39.48 -10.19
CA PRO A 256 6.15 -40.88 -10.58
C PRO A 256 7.60 -41.33 -10.86
N SER A 257 7.90 -42.51 -10.36
CA SER A 257 9.16 -43.26 -10.44
C SER A 257 9.73 -43.40 -11.86
N SER A 258 11.00 -43.02 -12.03
CA SER A 258 11.81 -43.30 -13.22
C SER A 258 12.28 -44.75 -13.28
N SER A 259 12.20 -45.35 -14.47
CA SER A 259 12.95 -46.55 -14.84
C SER A 259 14.12 -46.17 -15.74
N ALA A 260 15.19 -46.95 -15.64
CA ALA A 260 16.55 -46.65 -16.05
C ALA A 260 16.81 -46.62 -17.57
N ALA A 261 17.64 -45.67 -18.02
CA ALA A 261 18.54 -45.79 -19.18
C ALA A 261 19.71 -44.80 -19.03
N GLY A 262 20.93 -45.24 -19.40
CA GLY A 262 22.21 -44.57 -19.13
C GLY A 262 22.48 -43.26 -19.91
N PRO A 263 23.63 -42.60 -19.64
CA PRO A 263 23.84 -41.19 -19.96
C PRO A 263 24.29 -40.99 -21.40
N ALA A 264 23.59 -40.12 -22.13
CA ALA A 264 24.08 -39.44 -23.32
C ALA A 264 24.37 -37.99 -22.94
N THR A 265 25.63 -37.58 -23.05
CA THR A 265 26.10 -36.22 -22.76
C THR A 265 25.58 -35.27 -23.84
N LEU A 266 24.50 -34.55 -23.55
CA LEU A 266 24.05 -33.41 -24.36
C LEU A 266 24.66 -32.13 -23.76
N VAL A 267 25.59 -31.53 -24.50
CA VAL A 267 26.07 -30.18 -24.23
C VAL A 267 24.94 -29.23 -24.61
N GLY A 268 24.24 -28.70 -23.61
CA GLY A 268 23.23 -27.66 -23.80
C GLY A 268 23.85 -26.34 -24.28
N PRO A 269 23.08 -25.47 -24.95
CA PRO A 269 23.54 -24.13 -25.30
C PRO A 269 23.91 -23.35 -24.03
N PRO A 270 24.90 -22.44 -24.10
CA PRO A 270 25.32 -21.66 -22.94
C PRO A 270 24.15 -20.84 -22.39
N LEU A 271 23.97 -20.88 -21.07
CA LEU A 271 23.05 -20.01 -20.35
C LEU A 271 23.51 -18.57 -20.57
N VAL A 272 22.70 -17.78 -21.26
CA VAL A 272 22.96 -16.36 -21.47
C VAL A 272 22.50 -15.63 -20.22
N ALA A 273 23.44 -15.15 -19.41
CA ALA A 273 23.13 -14.43 -18.18
C ALA A 273 22.40 -13.11 -18.51
N LYS A 274 21.25 -12.88 -17.87
CA LYS A 274 20.50 -11.63 -17.99
C LYS A 274 20.83 -10.72 -16.82
N TRP A 275 21.03 -9.43 -17.07
CA TRP A 275 21.27 -8.43 -16.02
C TRP A 275 20.47 -7.15 -16.26
N ARG A 276 20.15 -6.43 -15.18
CA ARG A 276 19.34 -5.21 -15.24
C ARG A 276 20.23 -3.98 -15.11
N CYS A 277 20.12 -3.04 -16.04
CA CYS A 277 20.90 -1.80 -16.00
C CYS A 277 20.44 -0.90 -14.83
N ALA A 278 21.37 -0.46 -13.99
CA ALA A 278 21.07 0.42 -12.85
C ALA A 278 20.57 1.83 -13.28
N HIS A 279 20.91 2.27 -14.49
CA HIS A 279 20.56 3.59 -14.99
C HIS A 279 19.21 3.62 -15.72
N CYS A 280 18.99 2.71 -16.67
CA CYS A 280 17.77 2.70 -17.49
C CYS A 280 16.77 1.60 -17.13
N THR A 281 17.10 0.70 -16.20
CA THR A 281 16.25 -0.42 -15.70
C THR A 281 15.90 -1.51 -16.71
N LEU A 282 16.40 -1.43 -17.95
CA LEU A 282 16.20 -2.44 -18.99
C LEU A 282 17.04 -3.70 -18.75
N ILE A 283 16.50 -4.85 -19.16
CA ILE A 283 17.16 -6.16 -19.10
C ILE A 283 18.07 -6.31 -20.32
N ASN A 284 19.34 -6.61 -20.09
CA ASN A 284 20.34 -6.88 -21.13
C ASN A 284 20.67 -8.38 -21.15
N GLU A 285 20.91 -8.92 -22.34
CA GLU A 285 21.31 -10.32 -22.58
C GLU A 285 22.82 -10.44 -22.92
N SER A 286 23.60 -9.39 -22.64
CA SER A 286 25.05 -9.35 -22.84
C SER A 286 25.80 -9.73 -21.57
N ASP A 287 27.12 -9.98 -21.67
CA ASP A 287 27.94 -10.28 -20.50
C ASP A 287 27.87 -9.14 -19.45
N PRO A 288 27.65 -9.45 -18.16
CA PRO A 288 27.72 -8.49 -17.07
C PRO A 288 29.15 -7.91 -17.00
N GLY A 289 29.31 -6.68 -17.48
CA GLY A 289 30.62 -6.03 -17.68
C GLY A 289 30.74 -5.30 -19.03
N GLN A 290 29.83 -5.56 -19.96
CA GLN A 290 29.65 -4.75 -21.17
C GLN A 290 28.81 -3.50 -20.88
N PRO A 291 29.02 -2.38 -21.59
CA PRO A 291 28.13 -1.23 -21.53
C PRO A 291 26.70 -1.65 -21.86
N CYS A 292 25.72 -1.03 -21.19
CA CYS A 292 24.31 -1.23 -21.51
C CYS A 292 24.08 -0.88 -22.99
N ALA A 293 23.46 -1.79 -23.75
CA ALA A 293 23.24 -1.59 -25.18
C ALA A 293 22.31 -0.41 -25.49
N THR A 294 21.53 0.05 -24.50
CA THR A 294 20.58 1.16 -24.65
C THR A 294 21.16 2.52 -24.27
N CYS A 295 21.97 2.60 -23.21
CA CYS A 295 22.42 3.88 -22.66
C CYS A 295 23.93 4.07 -22.66
N GLU A 296 24.71 3.06 -23.07
CA GLU A 296 26.18 3.06 -23.16
C GLU A 296 26.93 3.42 -21.86
N GLN A 297 26.21 3.58 -20.75
CA GLN A 297 26.73 3.91 -19.43
C GLN A 297 26.57 2.69 -18.51
N CYS A 298 27.66 1.94 -18.27
CA CYS A 298 27.85 1.05 -17.10
C CYS A 298 29.28 0.48 -17.09
N THR A 299 30.06 0.75 -16.02
CA THR A 299 31.27 0.00 -15.65
C THR A 299 31.40 -0.24 -14.14
N GLU A 300 30.31 -0.24 -13.37
CA GLU A 300 30.35 -0.69 -11.97
C GLU A 300 29.14 -1.59 -11.63
N ASP A 301 29.49 -2.78 -11.11
CA ASP A 301 28.71 -3.97 -10.72
C ASP A 301 27.23 -4.07 -11.16
N PRO A 302 26.93 -4.77 -12.28
CA PRO A 302 25.56 -5.19 -12.56
C PRO A 302 25.08 -6.18 -11.48
N LEU A 303 23.85 -5.99 -10.99
CA LEU A 303 23.15 -6.98 -10.19
C LEU A 303 22.87 -8.20 -11.09
N ILE A 304 23.73 -9.21 -11.01
CA ILE A 304 23.60 -10.46 -11.76
C ILE A 304 22.49 -11.29 -11.12
N TRP A 305 21.47 -11.60 -11.91
CA TRP A 305 20.49 -12.62 -11.58
C TRP A 305 20.94 -13.92 -12.22
N VAL A 306 21.10 -14.97 -11.40
CA VAL A 306 21.29 -16.35 -11.88
C VAL A 306 20.01 -17.09 -11.57
N GLU A 307 19.33 -17.59 -12.62
CA GLU A 307 18.16 -18.48 -12.50
C GLU A 307 18.52 -19.82 -11.84
#